data_AF-A0A4V2BAZ9-F1
#
_entry.id   AF-A0A4V2BAZ9-F1
#
_cell.length_a   1.000
_cell.length_b   1.000
_cell.length_c   1.000
_cell.angle_alpha   90.00
_cell.angle_beta   90.00
_cell.angle_gamma   90.00
#
_symmetry.space_group_name_H-M   'P 1'
#
loop_
_entity.id
_entity.type
_entity.pdbx_description
1 polymer ?
#
loop_
_entity_poly.entity_id
_entity_poly.type
_entity_poly.pdbx_seq_one_letter_code
_entity_poly.pdbx_strand_id
1 'polypeptide(L)'
;TSVDFAGLTPRRSEIVDISILLRERMEKDGREVLAIESLSELFPDWLSVKEQASGVLAVLAPELNGALLLLFRPELLHTVQWGGDPHKAVESRNYQGQINPRVSFQTWTETIRGKSSPWRAHEISGALHFRNMIFDALIRQGRMISELGQLRKG
;
A
#
# COMPACT_ATOMS: atom_id res chain seq x y z
N THR A 1 10.50 19.18 5.14
CA THR A 1 9.11 18.71 5.02
C THR A 1 8.63 18.22 6.37
N SER A 2 7.53 18.76 6.90
CA SER A 2 6.95 18.20 8.14
C SER A 2 6.41 16.81 7.85
N VAL A 3 6.60 15.87 8.76
CA VAL A 3 6.03 14.51 8.68
C VAL A 3 5.39 14.23 10.03
N ASP A 4 4.10 13.99 10.00
CA ASP A 4 3.29 13.56 11.13
C ASP A 4 2.90 12.09 10.89
N PHE A 5 2.86 11.31 11.97
CA PHE A 5 2.56 9.88 11.91
C PHE A 5 1.62 9.49 13.04
N ALA A 6 0.78 8.49 12.77
CA ALA A 6 -0.13 7.92 13.74
C ALA A 6 -0.26 6.42 13.50
N GLY A 7 -0.39 5.64 14.58
CA GLY A 7 -0.49 4.18 14.50
C GLY A 7 0.85 3.50 14.27
N LEU A 8 0.79 2.30 13.67
CA LEU A 8 1.97 1.52 13.31
C LEU A 8 2.49 1.98 11.95
N THR A 9 3.61 2.69 11.94
CA THR A 9 4.23 3.22 10.73
C THR A 9 5.74 2.94 10.75
N PRO A 10 6.39 2.88 9.57
CA PRO A 10 7.84 2.86 9.48
C PRO A 10 8.50 4.04 10.21
N ARG A 11 9.82 3.97 10.37
CA ARG A 11 10.61 5.07 10.93
C ARG A 11 10.48 6.32 10.07
N ARG A 12 10.72 7.48 10.67
CA ARG A 12 10.64 8.77 9.95
C ARG A 12 11.51 8.81 8.69
N SER A 13 12.76 8.31 8.76
CA SER A 13 13.65 8.23 7.60
C SER A 13 13.05 7.38 6.49
N GLU A 14 12.50 6.22 6.86
CA GLU A 14 11.85 5.29 5.95
C GLU A 14 10.63 5.92 5.27
N ILE A 15 9.79 6.64 6.01
CA ILE A 15 8.64 7.37 5.45
C ILE A 15 9.07 8.44 4.45
N VAL A 16 10.16 9.16 4.74
CA VAL A 16 10.68 10.20 3.84
C VAL A 16 11.11 9.60 2.51
N ASP A 17 11.90 8.53 2.52
CA ASP A 17 12.38 7.94 1.27
C ASP A 17 11.21 7.29 0.50
N ILE A 18 10.28 6.61 1.18
CA ILE A 18 9.04 6.11 0.57
C ILE A 18 8.26 7.25 -0.10
N SER A 19 8.13 8.40 0.57
CA SER A 19 7.36 9.52 0.03
C SER A 19 7.96 10.12 -1.23
N ILE A 20 9.30 10.15 -1.34
CA ILE A 20 10.02 10.64 -2.52
C ILE A 20 9.76 9.70 -3.69
N LEU A 21 9.99 8.40 -3.48
CA LEU A 21 9.84 7.38 -4.51
C LEU A 21 8.41 7.28 -5.03
N LEU A 22 7.43 7.29 -4.13
CA LEU A 22 6.02 7.24 -4.51
C LEU A 22 5.61 8.49 -5.27
N ARG A 23 6.10 9.68 -4.86
CA ARG A 23 5.82 10.92 -5.59
C ARG A 23 6.37 10.88 -7.01
N GLU A 24 7.63 10.52 -7.19
CA GLU A 24 8.24 10.42 -8.52
C GLU A 24 7.45 9.46 -9.42
N ARG A 25 6.99 8.33 -8.86
CA ARG A 25 6.17 7.37 -9.58
C ARG A 25 4.79 7.93 -9.95
N MET A 26 4.13 8.59 -9.00
CA MET A 26 2.82 9.21 -9.20
C MET A 26 2.86 10.29 -10.28
N GLU A 27 3.90 11.12 -10.27
CA GLU A 27 4.13 12.17 -11.27
C GLU A 27 4.36 11.56 -12.65
N LYS A 28 5.22 10.53 -12.74
CA LYS A 28 5.50 9.82 -13.99
C LYS A 28 4.26 9.17 -14.59
N ASP A 29 3.43 8.55 -13.75
CA ASP A 29 2.23 7.83 -14.18
C ASP A 29 0.99 8.75 -14.31
N GLY A 30 1.10 10.02 -13.91
CA GLY A 30 -0.02 10.98 -13.92
C GLY A 30 -1.16 10.60 -12.97
N ARG A 31 -0.84 10.00 -11.82
CA ARG A 31 -1.82 9.45 -10.86
C ARG A 31 -1.81 10.20 -9.55
N GLU A 32 -3.00 10.51 -9.02
CA GLU A 32 -3.15 11.09 -7.68
C GLU A 32 -3.30 10.04 -6.57
N VAL A 33 -3.50 8.76 -6.94
CA VAL A 33 -3.63 7.66 -5.99
C VAL A 33 -2.90 6.43 -6.48
N LEU A 34 -2.16 5.78 -5.58
CA LEU A 34 -1.51 4.50 -5.80
C LEU A 34 -1.82 3.55 -4.65
N ALA A 35 -2.35 2.38 -4.98
CA ALA A 35 -2.50 1.27 -4.06
C ALA A 35 -1.43 0.23 -4.38
N ILE A 36 -0.57 -0.05 -3.40
CA ILE A 36 0.55 -0.97 -3.51
C ILE A 36 0.37 -2.02 -2.43
N GLU A 37 0.42 -3.29 -2.82
CA GLU A 37 0.23 -4.44 -1.92
C GLU A 37 1.56 -4.97 -1.37
N SER A 38 2.66 -4.73 -2.11
CA SER A 38 4.02 -5.16 -1.77
C SER A 38 5.03 -4.04 -2.07
N LEU A 39 5.46 -3.33 -1.03
CA LEU A 39 6.54 -2.35 -1.15
C LEU A 39 7.87 -3.02 -1.54
N SER A 40 8.13 -4.23 -1.07
CA SER A 40 9.36 -4.97 -1.40
C SER A 40 9.47 -5.40 -2.86
N GLU A 41 8.34 -5.58 -3.57
CA GLU A 41 8.36 -5.87 -5.01
C GLU A 41 8.77 -4.64 -5.84
N LEU A 42 8.44 -3.44 -5.35
CA LEU A 42 8.80 -2.20 -6.02
C LEU A 42 10.17 -1.70 -5.58
N PHE A 43 10.56 -1.97 -4.33
CA PHE A 43 11.78 -1.49 -3.70
C PHE A 43 12.41 -2.60 -2.86
N PRO A 44 13.29 -3.44 -3.46
CA PRO A 44 13.85 -4.63 -2.81
C PRO A 44 14.59 -4.36 -1.48
N ASP A 45 15.17 -3.17 -1.32
CA ASP A 45 15.89 -2.76 -0.11
C ASP A 45 14.99 -2.64 1.14
N TRP A 46 13.67 -2.74 0.96
CA TRP A 46 12.66 -2.44 1.97
C TRP A 46 12.06 -3.68 2.65
N LEU A 47 12.75 -4.82 2.57
CA LEU A 47 12.40 -6.03 3.31
C LEU A 47 12.35 -5.82 4.84
N SER A 48 13.07 -4.83 5.37
CA SER A 48 13.10 -4.49 6.80
C SER A 48 11.81 -3.85 7.31
N VAL A 49 10.97 -3.26 6.45
CA VAL A 49 9.73 -2.56 6.87
C VAL A 49 8.47 -3.41 6.70
N LYS A 50 8.57 -4.64 6.16
CA LYS A 50 7.41 -5.49 5.82
C LYS A 50 6.39 -5.68 6.95
N GLU A 51 6.87 -5.78 8.19
CA GLU A 51 6.00 -5.97 9.37
C GLU A 51 5.11 -4.76 9.66
N GLN A 52 5.48 -3.58 9.16
CA GLN A 52 4.79 -2.31 9.39
C GLN A 52 4.15 -1.76 8.10
N ALA A 53 4.76 -2.04 6.95
CA ALA A 53 4.42 -1.47 5.66
C ALA A 53 4.72 -2.43 4.51
N SER A 54 4.04 -3.58 4.46
CA SER A 54 4.00 -4.37 3.23
C SER A 54 3.15 -3.69 2.17
N GLY A 55 2.02 -3.10 2.57
CA GLY A 55 1.15 -2.32 1.70
C GLY A 55 1.23 -0.83 1.98
N VAL A 56 1.06 -0.03 0.93
CA VAL A 56 0.87 1.41 1.05
C VAL A 56 -0.22 1.90 0.10
N LEU A 57 -1.12 2.71 0.63
CA LEU A 57 -2.04 3.53 -0.16
C LEU A 57 -1.56 4.98 -0.08
N ALA A 58 -1.07 5.48 -1.20
CA ALA A 58 -0.56 6.84 -1.34
C ALA A 58 -1.59 7.70 -2.05
N VAL A 59 -1.92 8.84 -1.44
CA VAL A 59 -2.89 9.81 -1.97
C VAL A 59 -2.22 11.18 -1.99
N LEU A 60 -2.07 11.72 -3.20
CA LEU A 60 -1.54 13.06 -3.42
C LEU A 60 -2.66 14.08 -3.21
N ALA A 61 -2.31 15.18 -2.54
CA ALA A 61 -3.15 16.35 -2.37
C ALA A 61 -2.47 17.57 -3.02
N PRO A 62 -2.64 17.76 -4.35
CA PRO A 62 -2.07 18.90 -5.07
C PRO A 62 -2.46 20.24 -4.43
N GLU A 63 -3.69 20.35 -3.94
CA GLU A 63 -4.26 21.55 -3.32
C GLU A 63 -3.64 21.88 -1.96
N LEU A 64 -2.93 20.93 -1.35
CA LEU A 64 -2.24 21.06 -0.07
C LEU A 64 -0.73 21.18 -0.27
N ASN A 65 -0.28 22.01 -1.22
CA ASN A 65 1.13 22.16 -1.58
C ASN A 65 1.78 20.82 -1.96
N GLY A 66 1.02 19.94 -2.62
CA GLY A 66 1.47 18.60 -2.97
C GLY A 66 1.69 17.68 -1.76
N ALA A 67 1.02 17.89 -0.62
CA ALA A 67 1.09 16.98 0.51
C ALA A 67 0.73 15.54 0.12
N LEU A 68 1.32 14.57 0.81
CA LEU A 68 1.12 13.15 0.55
C LEU A 68 0.54 12.48 1.81
N LEU A 69 -0.63 11.87 1.66
CA LEU A 69 -1.22 10.99 2.66
C LEU A 69 -0.76 9.56 2.39
N LEU A 70 -0.13 8.94 3.38
CA LEU A 70 0.36 7.56 3.30
C LEU A 70 -0.36 6.71 4.34
N LEU A 71 -1.08 5.70 3.86
CA LEU A 71 -1.75 4.70 4.70
C LEU A 71 -0.99 3.39 4.56
N PHE A 72 -0.39 2.93 5.65
CA PHE A 72 0.39 1.69 5.67
C PHE A 72 -0.47 0.51 6.12
N ARG A 73 -0.15 -0.66 5.56
CA ARG A 73 -0.75 -1.92 5.97
C ARG A 73 0.38 -2.95 6.21
N PRO A 74 0.37 -3.65 7.36
CA PRO A 74 1.38 -4.66 7.64
C PRO A 74 1.26 -5.87 6.71
N GLU A 75 2.28 -6.71 6.71
CA GLU A 75 2.27 -8.02 6.06
C GLU A 75 1.07 -8.86 6.53
N LEU A 76 0.34 -9.45 5.58
CA LEU A 76 -0.64 -10.49 5.87
C LEU A 76 -0.07 -11.81 5.35
N LEU A 77 0.30 -12.70 6.28
CA LEU A 77 0.77 -14.04 5.95
C LEU A 77 -0.38 -14.82 5.31
N HIS A 78 -0.37 -14.93 3.99
CA HIS A 78 -1.31 -15.74 3.23
C HIS A 78 -0.75 -17.14 3.01
N THR A 79 -1.55 -18.13 3.40
CA THR A 79 -1.31 -19.55 3.17
C THR A 79 -2.22 -19.98 2.02
N VAL A 80 -1.69 -20.06 0.81
CA VAL A 80 -2.47 -20.55 -0.35
C VAL A 80 -2.35 -22.06 -0.41
N GLN A 81 -3.47 -22.76 -0.25
CA GLN A 81 -3.54 -24.21 -0.43
C GLN A 81 -3.82 -24.52 -1.90
N TRP A 82 -2.81 -25.07 -2.57
CA TRP A 82 -2.94 -25.58 -3.92
C TRP A 82 -3.31 -27.06 -3.88
N GLY A 83 -4.14 -27.50 -4.84
CA GLY A 83 -4.52 -28.92 -5.01
C GLY A 83 -3.38 -29.82 -5.54
N GLY A 84 -2.18 -29.27 -5.66
CA GLY A 84 -0.95 -29.86 -6.16
C GLY A 84 0.13 -28.77 -6.26
N ASP A 85 1.39 -29.14 -6.47
CA ASP A 85 2.50 -28.18 -6.61
C ASP A 85 2.42 -27.45 -7.98
N PRO A 86 2.23 -26.11 -8.02
CA PRO A 86 2.12 -25.34 -9.26
C PRO A 86 3.45 -25.23 -10.02
N HIS A 87 4.58 -25.54 -9.38
CA HIS A 87 5.90 -25.59 -9.99
C HIS A 87 6.29 -26.98 -10.48
N LYS A 88 5.46 -28.00 -10.24
CA LYS A 88 5.70 -29.35 -10.73
C LYS A 88 5.48 -29.39 -12.24
N ALA A 89 6.56 -29.26 -12.99
CA ALA A 89 6.57 -29.52 -14.43
C ALA A 89 5.96 -30.91 -14.66
N VAL A 90 4.99 -31.00 -15.56
CA VAL A 90 4.43 -32.27 -16.01
C VAL A 90 5.56 -33.03 -16.69
N GLU A 91 6.25 -33.90 -15.96
CA GLU A 91 7.19 -34.84 -16.55
C GLU A 91 6.40 -35.76 -17.48
N SER A 92 6.44 -35.46 -18.77
CA SER A 92 5.99 -36.33 -19.84
C SER A 92 6.94 -37.52 -19.96
N ARG A 93 6.92 -38.42 -18.98
CA ARG A 93 7.51 -39.74 -19.13
C ARG A 93 6.51 -40.67 -19.79
N ASN A 94 6.79 -40.96 -21.06
CA ASN A 94 6.34 -42.15 -21.75
C ASN A 94 6.63 -43.40 -20.88
N TYR A 95 5.59 -44.08 -20.37
CA TYR A 95 5.40 -45.54 -20.47
C TYR A 95 4.17 -46.01 -19.64
N GLN A 96 3.29 -46.76 -20.30
CA GLN A 96 2.35 -47.74 -19.74
C GLN A 96 1.44 -47.29 -18.58
N GLY A 97 0.32 -46.64 -18.92
CA GLY A 97 -1.02 -47.13 -18.56
C GLY A 97 -1.42 -47.37 -17.10
N GLN A 98 -0.71 -46.84 -16.10
CA GLN A 98 -1.17 -46.88 -14.70
C GLN A 98 -1.19 -45.48 -14.08
N ILE A 99 -2.39 -44.89 -14.08
CA ILE A 99 -2.70 -43.73 -13.25
C ILE A 99 -2.91 -44.27 -11.82
N ASN A 100 -1.92 -44.12 -10.94
CA ASN A 100 -2.07 -44.43 -9.52
C ASN A 100 -2.82 -43.27 -8.82
N PRO A 101 -4.08 -43.44 -8.37
CA PRO A 101 -4.95 -42.31 -7.99
C PRO A 101 -4.60 -41.63 -6.65
N ARG A 102 -3.65 -42.16 -5.87
CA ARG A 102 -3.45 -41.74 -4.46
C ARG A 102 -2.20 -40.89 -4.19
N VAL A 103 -1.42 -40.49 -5.20
CA VAL A 103 -0.09 -39.89 -4.95
C VAL A 103 0.03 -38.41 -5.37
N SER A 104 -0.97 -37.81 -6.01
CA SER A 104 -0.87 -36.42 -6.49
C SER A 104 -1.59 -35.35 -5.66
N PHE A 105 -2.24 -35.71 -4.54
CA PHE A 105 -2.96 -34.76 -3.67
C PHE A 105 -2.20 -34.43 -2.38
N GLN A 106 -0.91 -34.08 -2.49
CA GLN A 106 -0.29 -33.33 -1.39
C GLN A 106 -0.72 -31.87 -1.51
N THR A 107 -1.47 -31.39 -0.52
CA THR A 107 -1.79 -29.98 -0.36
C THR A 107 -0.49 -29.20 -0.26
N TRP A 108 -0.09 -28.56 -1.35
CA TRP A 108 1.08 -27.68 -1.35
C TRP A 108 0.63 -26.33 -0.79
N THR A 109 1.38 -25.85 0.19
CA THR A 109 1.08 -24.62 0.90
C THR A 109 2.13 -23.59 0.56
N GLU A 110 1.75 -22.57 -0.22
CA GLU A 110 2.63 -21.43 -0.47
C GLU A 110 2.45 -20.41 0.64
N THR A 111 3.56 -19.99 1.26
CA THR A 111 3.56 -18.84 2.16
C THR A 111 3.95 -17.61 1.35
N ILE A 112 2.95 -16.81 0.95
CA ILE A 112 3.23 -15.52 0.31
C ILE A 112 3.70 -14.56 1.39
N ARG A 113 4.94 -14.10 1.28
CA ARG A 113 5.56 -13.12 2.19
C ARG A 113 5.71 -11.76 1.53
N GLY A 114 5.79 -10.72 2.34
CA GLY A 114 6.02 -9.33 1.92
C GLY A 114 4.79 -8.64 1.33
N LYS A 115 3.62 -9.29 1.29
CA LYS A 115 2.38 -8.70 0.79
C LYS A 115 1.42 -8.37 1.93
N SER A 116 0.73 -7.26 1.79
CA SER A 116 -0.44 -6.92 2.60
C SER A 116 -1.72 -7.45 1.96
N SER A 117 -2.85 -7.38 2.67
CA SER A 117 -4.14 -7.63 2.01
C SER A 117 -4.41 -6.58 0.92
N PRO A 118 -5.10 -6.94 -0.18
CA PRO A 118 -5.47 -6.01 -1.23
C PRO A 118 -6.24 -4.79 -0.72
N TRP A 119 -5.98 -3.62 -1.30
CA TRP A 119 -6.78 -2.42 -1.06
C TRP A 119 -8.09 -2.53 -1.80
N ARG A 120 -9.21 -2.52 -1.07
CA ARG A 120 -10.54 -2.61 -1.66
C ARG A 120 -10.93 -1.26 -2.27
N ALA A 121 -11.76 -1.28 -3.30
CA ALA A 121 -12.21 -0.05 -3.98
C ALA A 121 -12.80 0.99 -3.01
N HIS A 122 -13.59 0.55 -2.02
CA HIS A 122 -14.16 1.46 -1.02
C HIS A 122 -13.12 2.06 -0.06
N GLU A 123 -12.00 1.39 0.19
CA GLU A 123 -10.91 1.91 1.02
C GLU A 123 -10.19 3.02 0.26
N ILE A 124 -9.95 2.82 -1.03
CA ILE A 124 -9.36 3.83 -1.92
C ILE A 124 -10.29 5.06 -2.02
N SER A 125 -11.58 4.84 -2.27
CA SER A 125 -12.57 5.92 -2.29
C SER A 125 -12.66 6.65 -0.94
N GLY A 126 -12.59 5.91 0.18
CA GLY A 126 -12.57 6.48 1.52
C GLY A 126 -11.36 7.37 1.77
N ALA A 127 -10.17 6.95 1.32
CA ALA A 127 -8.95 7.76 1.45
C ALA A 127 -9.01 9.05 0.62
N LEU A 128 -9.53 8.99 -0.60
CA LEU A 128 -9.77 10.18 -1.44
C LEU A 128 -10.78 11.13 -0.80
N HIS A 129 -11.87 10.59 -0.24
CA HIS A 129 -12.85 11.40 0.47
C HIS A 129 -12.24 12.07 1.71
N PHE A 130 -11.45 11.32 2.48
CA PHE A 130 -10.74 11.83 3.65
C PHE A 130 -9.76 12.96 3.30
N ARG A 131 -8.99 12.82 2.21
CA ARG A 131 -8.15 13.91 1.66
C ARG A 131 -8.97 15.18 1.45
N ASN A 132 -10.12 15.07 0.79
CA ASN A 132 -10.97 16.23 0.49
C ASN A 132 -11.53 16.86 1.78
N MET A 133 -11.95 16.04 2.75
CA MET A 133 -12.42 16.53 4.05
C MET A 133 -11.34 17.32 4.81
N ILE A 134 -10.09 16.85 4.78
CA ILE A 134 -8.95 17.57 5.38
C ILE A 134 -8.77 18.91 4.69
N PHE A 135 -8.75 18.92 3.35
CA PHE A 135 -8.61 20.15 2.58
C PHE A 135 -9.70 21.17 2.90
N ASP A 136 -10.96 20.73 2.93
CA ASP A 136 -12.10 21.58 3.28
C ASP A 136 -11.99 22.15 4.71
N ALA A 137 -11.53 21.33 5.66
CA ALA A 137 -11.33 21.77 7.04
C ALA A 137 -10.24 22.83 7.16
N LEU A 138 -9.11 22.66 6.44
CA LEU A 138 -8.02 23.63 6.41
C LEU A 138 -8.45 24.96 5.78
N ILE A 139 -9.24 24.92 4.71
CA ILE A 139 -9.82 26.14 4.11
C ILE A 139 -10.72 26.87 5.11
N ARG A 140 -11.57 26.14 5.85
CA ARG A 140 -12.45 26.75 6.87
C ARG A 140 -11.63 27.39 7.99
N GLN A 141 -10.56 26.74 8.45
CA GLN A 141 -9.67 27.29 9.47
C GLN A 141 -8.95 28.56 9.00
N GLY A 142 -8.44 28.57 7.77
CA GLY A 142 -7.78 29.75 7.19
C GLY A 142 -8.71 30.97 7.12
N ARG A 143 -9.98 30.77 6.75
CA ARG A 143 -11.00 31.83 6.75
C ARG A 143 -11.25 32.39 8.15
N MET A 144 -11.45 31.53 9.16
CA MET A 144 -11.66 31.96 10.54
C MET A 144 -10.49 32.77 11.10
N ILE A 145 -9.24 32.33 10.86
CA ILE A 145 -8.04 33.07 11.30
C ILE A 145 -7.97 34.45 10.66
N SER A 146 -8.35 34.55 9.38
CA SER A 146 -8.34 35.81 8.63
C SER A 146 -9.38 36.80 9.16
N GLU A 147 -10.59 36.32 9.46
CA GLU A 147 -11.67 37.13 10.06
C GLU A 147 -11.30 37.66 11.45
N LEU A 148 -10.73 36.81 12.32
CA LEU A 148 -10.26 37.22 13.65
C LEU A 148 -9.12 38.24 13.58
N GLY A 149 -8.23 38.11 12.58
CA GLY A 149 -7.16 39.06 12.34
C GLY A 149 -7.64 40.45 11.91
N GLN A 150 -8.79 40.53 11.21
CA GLN A 150 -9.40 41.79 10.82
C GLN A 150 -10.10 42.49 12.00
N LEU A 151 -10.79 41.72 12.87
CA LEU A 151 -11.43 42.24 14.08
C LEU A 151 -10.45 42.80 15.12
N ARG A 152 -9.19 42.32 15.14
CA ARG A 152 -8.14 42.84 16.03
C ARG A 152 -7.48 44.13 15.54
N LYS A 153 -7.72 44.54 14.29
CA LYS A 153 -7.08 45.71 13.66
C LYS A 153 -8.03 46.91 13.52
N GLY A 154 -9.33 46.75 13.78
CA GLY A 154 -10.33 47.82 13.88
C GLY A 154 -10.64 48.13 15.33
#